data_AF-U7PRB6-F1
#
_entry.id   AF-U7PRB6-F1
#
_cell.length_a   1.000
_cell.length_b   1.000
_cell.length_c   1.000
_cell.angle_alpha   90.00
_cell.angle_beta   90.00
_cell.angle_gamma   90.00
#
_symmetry.space_group_name_H-M   'P 1'
#
loop_
_entity.id
_entity.type
_entity.pdbx_description
1 polymer ?
#
loop_
_entity_poly.entity_id
_entity_poly.type
_entity_poly.pdbx_seq_one_letter_code
_entity_poly.pdbx_strand_id
1 'polypeptide(L)'
;MRLINYKSVVFHRVGGLDLTTRFKDEVSLPIIDDGDWKSGSVAVEVVFTSGAALQTALLVREFVPRYGDVTGRRYTDANGNHKWINLPSYAVVDPVAYLNQLRFQIRSQTCAWAATQGRAHKEALRLIDTGIAPELQLLLEYDFGRFQKTLSAYITGSERLGIERLPKDATSMPNQSPLPRMITAQCDIMLTQYLAEQLRDLFGSADAQLIKRLTSANVVNTHVAYVALRILVEGTIWVLMDKQRRDEQNNTKDRSLQVELQSSLNSVIYTFSNSRQGMDYVYFGHSLTSDATAFYEDIDVQDSQASASPAWKSPRFWLPSVEDLMTTPYEAKEIFYQGC
;
A
#
# COMPACT_ATOMS: atom_id res chain seq x y z
N MET A 1 26.88 1.31 11.75
CA MET A 1 25.72 1.18 10.84
C MET A 1 24.46 1.14 11.70
N ARG A 2 23.55 2.12 11.61
CA ARG A 2 22.24 1.97 12.26
C ARG A 2 21.47 0.94 11.43
N LEU A 3 21.23 -0.24 11.99
CA LEU A 3 20.36 -1.23 11.34
C LEU A 3 19.00 -0.58 11.11
N ILE A 4 18.40 -0.83 9.95
CA ILE A 4 17.00 -0.49 9.70
C ILE A 4 16.20 -1.18 10.81
N ASN A 5 15.65 -0.42 11.75
CA ASN A 5 14.71 -0.97 12.71
C ASN A 5 13.39 -1.12 11.95
N TYR A 6 12.82 -2.31 11.87
CA TYR A 6 11.51 -2.47 11.22
C TYR A 6 10.44 -1.58 11.84
N LYS A 7 10.55 -1.25 13.13
CA LYS A 7 9.67 -0.29 13.81
C LYS A 7 9.87 1.15 13.33
N SER A 8 10.94 1.43 12.57
CA SER A 8 11.25 2.72 11.99
C SER A 8 11.04 2.77 10.48
N VAL A 9 10.58 1.69 9.84
CA VAL A 9 10.23 1.70 8.42
C VAL A 9 8.79 1.27 8.22
N VAL A 10 8.00 2.20 7.74
CA VAL A 10 6.59 2.01 7.40
C VAL A 10 6.42 2.53 5.98
N PHE A 11 5.87 1.70 5.10
CA PHE A 11 5.59 2.09 3.72
C PHE A 11 4.11 1.98 3.35
N HIS A 12 3.25 1.99 4.36
CA HIS A 12 1.80 1.99 4.21
C HIS A 12 1.22 2.99 5.20
N ARG A 13 -0.07 3.30 5.06
CA ARG A 13 -0.75 4.11 6.07
C ARG A 13 -1.03 3.29 7.33
N VAL A 14 -0.35 3.63 8.42
CA VAL A 14 -0.64 3.17 9.79
C VAL A 14 -1.91 3.85 10.28
N GLY A 15 -2.66 3.18 11.16
CA GLY A 15 -3.96 3.68 11.60
C GLY A 15 -5.13 3.30 10.71
N GLY A 16 -6.31 3.61 11.26
CA GLY A 16 -7.57 3.59 10.54
C GLY A 16 -7.82 4.93 9.83
N LEU A 17 -8.86 4.97 9.00
CA LEU A 17 -9.46 6.21 8.46
C LEU A 17 -10.09 7.14 9.53
N ASP A 18 -9.76 6.99 10.83
CA ASP A 18 -10.43 7.63 11.96
C ASP A 18 -11.96 7.55 11.92
N LEU A 19 -12.46 6.37 11.54
CA LEU A 19 -13.91 6.14 11.36
C LEU A 19 -14.64 5.68 12.61
N THR A 20 -13.89 5.38 13.66
CA THR A 20 -14.42 4.93 14.93
C THR A 20 -13.37 5.13 16.02
N THR A 21 -13.85 5.41 17.23
CA THR A 21 -13.02 5.43 18.45
C THR A 21 -13.05 4.10 19.21
N ARG A 22 -13.70 3.06 18.67
CA ARG A 22 -13.83 1.74 19.32
C ARG A 22 -12.51 0.99 19.37
N PHE A 23 -11.71 1.09 18.31
CA PHE A 23 -10.53 0.24 18.09
C PHE A 23 -9.25 1.08 18.15
N LYS A 24 -9.02 1.77 19.27
CA LYS A 24 -7.87 2.68 19.41
C LYS A 24 -6.53 1.95 19.40
N ASP A 25 -6.51 0.71 19.88
CA ASP A 25 -5.31 -0.10 19.90
C ASP A 25 -5.29 -0.95 18.63
N GLU A 26 -4.52 -0.52 17.62
CA GLU A 26 -4.35 -1.25 16.34
C GLU A 26 -3.77 -2.67 16.50
N VAL A 27 -3.43 -3.06 17.73
CA VAL A 27 -2.87 -4.37 18.08
C VAL A 27 -3.95 -5.43 18.22
N SER A 28 -5.18 -5.06 18.62
CA SER A 28 -6.27 -6.02 18.82
C SER A 28 -7.14 -6.16 17.58
N LEU A 29 -7.79 -7.31 17.43
CA LEU A 29 -8.76 -7.49 16.34
C LEU A 29 -9.96 -6.55 16.55
N PRO A 30 -10.46 -5.90 15.49
CA PRO A 30 -11.52 -4.90 15.61
C PRO A 30 -12.89 -5.59 15.72
N ILE A 31 -13.20 -6.11 16.91
CA ILE A 31 -14.40 -6.89 17.22
C ILE A 31 -15.46 -5.96 17.84
N ILE A 32 -16.71 -6.05 17.37
CA ILE A 32 -17.84 -5.38 18.00
C ILE A 32 -18.26 -6.19 19.24
N ASP A 33 -18.38 -5.51 20.38
CA ASP A 33 -18.85 -6.12 21.63
C ASP A 33 -20.23 -6.78 21.45
N ASP A 34 -20.47 -7.92 22.08
CA ASP A 34 -21.73 -8.66 21.95
C ASP A 34 -22.98 -7.83 22.28
N GLY A 35 -22.85 -6.90 23.25
CA GLY A 35 -23.92 -6.00 23.67
C GLY A 35 -24.21 -4.85 22.69
N ASP A 36 -23.36 -4.62 21.69
CA ASP A 36 -23.54 -3.56 20.70
C ASP A 36 -24.22 -4.02 19.42
N TRP A 37 -24.45 -5.32 19.24
CA TRP A 37 -25.25 -5.78 18.13
C TRP A 37 -26.71 -5.34 18.31
N LYS A 38 -27.30 -4.81 17.23
CA LYS A 38 -28.70 -4.39 17.28
C LYS A 38 -29.59 -5.61 17.53
N SER A 39 -30.49 -5.51 18.50
CA SER A 39 -31.41 -6.61 18.82
C SER A 39 -32.21 -7.05 17.60
N GLY A 40 -32.27 -8.35 17.34
CA GLY A 40 -32.97 -8.94 16.19
C GLY A 40 -32.26 -8.80 14.85
N SER A 41 -31.09 -8.14 14.77
CA SER A 41 -30.32 -8.11 13.52
C SER A 41 -29.74 -9.49 13.22
N VAL A 42 -29.76 -9.87 11.94
CA VAL A 42 -29.19 -11.12 11.42
C VAL A 42 -27.89 -10.84 10.68
N ALA A 43 -27.00 -11.83 10.63
CA ALA A 43 -25.83 -11.76 9.77
C ALA A 43 -26.26 -11.92 8.31
N VAL A 44 -25.69 -11.10 7.42
CA VAL A 44 -25.95 -11.11 5.98
C VAL A 44 -24.61 -11.14 5.26
N GLU A 45 -24.50 -11.91 4.19
CA GLU A 45 -23.30 -11.90 3.35
C GLU A 45 -23.33 -10.71 2.39
N VAL A 46 -22.24 -9.94 2.37
CA VAL A 46 -22.00 -8.90 1.36
C VAL A 46 -20.73 -9.22 0.60
N VAL A 47 -20.77 -9.00 -0.72
CA VAL A 47 -19.57 -9.06 -1.55
C VAL A 47 -19.16 -7.64 -1.90
N PHE A 48 -17.91 -7.30 -1.60
CA PHE A 48 -17.34 -6.00 -1.90
C PHE A 48 -16.00 -6.13 -2.59
N THR A 49 -15.51 -5.01 -3.11
CA THR A 49 -14.19 -4.94 -3.72
C THR A 49 -13.44 -3.70 -3.27
N SER A 50 -12.14 -3.81 -3.03
CA SER A 50 -11.21 -2.69 -2.82
C SER A 50 -10.60 -2.28 -4.16
N GLY A 51 -11.41 -1.70 -5.05
CA GLY A 51 -11.03 -1.53 -6.46
C GLY A 51 -10.85 -2.87 -7.20
N ALA A 52 -10.59 -2.85 -8.50
CA ALA A 52 -10.85 -3.98 -9.42
C ALA A 52 -10.11 -5.31 -9.17
N ALA A 53 -9.30 -5.45 -8.13
CA ALA A 53 -8.44 -6.62 -7.91
C ALA A 53 -9.06 -7.68 -6.99
N LEU A 54 -9.45 -7.35 -5.75
CA LEU A 54 -9.96 -8.33 -4.78
C LEU A 54 -11.48 -8.25 -4.64
N GLN A 55 -12.18 -9.34 -4.95
CA GLN A 55 -13.56 -9.55 -4.53
C GLN A 55 -13.56 -10.33 -3.21
N THR A 56 -14.25 -9.82 -2.21
CA THR A 56 -14.30 -10.44 -0.89
C THR A 56 -15.74 -10.51 -0.40
N ALA A 57 -16.17 -11.71 -0.06
CA ALA A 57 -17.44 -11.97 0.61
C ALA A 57 -17.23 -11.92 2.13
N LEU A 58 -18.13 -11.23 2.85
CA LEU A 58 -18.08 -11.07 4.30
C LEU A 58 -19.45 -11.25 4.92
N LEU A 59 -19.50 -11.89 6.08
CA LEU A 59 -20.66 -11.81 6.96
C LEU A 59 -20.63 -10.49 7.73
N VAL A 60 -21.70 -9.72 7.59
CA VAL A 60 -21.88 -8.45 8.28
C VAL A 60 -23.19 -8.43 9.05
N ARG A 61 -23.24 -7.68 10.14
CA ARG A 61 -24.42 -7.56 10.99
C ARG A 61 -24.62 -6.11 11.43
N GLU A 62 -25.87 -5.72 11.62
CA GLU A 62 -26.21 -4.38 12.09
C GLU A 62 -25.85 -4.22 13.58
N PHE A 63 -25.12 -3.15 13.90
CA PHE A 63 -24.72 -2.78 15.26
C PHE A 63 -25.28 -1.40 15.65
N VAL A 64 -25.28 -1.09 16.94
CA VAL A 64 -25.70 0.20 17.49
C VAL A 64 -24.51 1.17 17.49
N PRO A 65 -24.54 2.25 16.70
CA PRO A 65 -23.47 3.26 16.71
C PRO A 65 -23.28 3.88 18.09
N ARG A 66 -22.02 4.12 18.45
CA ARG A 66 -21.61 4.90 19.63
C ARG A 66 -21.01 6.23 19.18
N TYR A 67 -20.81 7.14 20.13
CA TYR A 67 -20.05 8.36 19.90
C TYR A 67 -18.68 8.03 19.28
N GLY A 68 -18.32 8.74 18.21
CA GLY A 68 -17.08 8.53 17.46
C GLY A 68 -17.22 7.60 16.24
N ASP A 69 -18.32 6.84 16.12
CA ASP A 69 -18.57 6.02 14.93
C ASP A 69 -19.09 6.88 13.78
N VAL A 70 -18.37 6.90 12.66
CA VAL A 70 -18.79 7.63 11.46
C VAL A 70 -19.87 6.84 10.74
N THR A 71 -21.10 7.37 10.68
CA THR A 71 -22.28 6.70 10.10
C THR A 71 -22.60 7.16 8.67
N GLY A 72 -21.64 7.72 7.96
CA GLY A 72 -21.86 8.19 6.60
C GLY A 72 -20.58 8.51 5.85
N ARG A 73 -20.72 9.01 4.63
CA ARG A 73 -19.59 9.32 3.76
C ARG A 73 -19.82 10.64 3.02
N ARG A 74 -18.73 11.40 2.83
CA ARG A 74 -18.67 12.50 1.88
C ARG A 74 -18.31 11.98 0.48
N TYR A 75 -18.97 12.51 -0.53
CA TYR A 75 -18.53 12.40 -1.92
C TYR A 75 -18.55 13.78 -2.58
N THR A 76 -17.73 13.95 -3.62
CA THR A 76 -17.68 15.18 -4.42
C THR A 76 -18.34 14.90 -5.77
N ASP A 77 -19.26 15.77 -6.18
CA ASP A 77 -19.88 15.69 -7.51
C ASP A 77 -19.00 16.32 -8.60
N ALA A 78 -19.41 16.22 -9.87
CA ALA A 78 -18.65 16.76 -11.00
C ALA A 78 -18.47 18.28 -10.97
N ASN A 79 -19.25 19.00 -10.16
CA ASN A 79 -19.15 20.45 -9.99
C ASN A 79 -18.23 20.83 -8.82
N GLY A 80 -17.62 19.86 -8.13
CA GLY A 80 -16.77 20.11 -6.97
C GLY A 80 -17.55 20.28 -5.66
N ASN A 81 -18.87 20.06 -5.64
CA ASN A 81 -19.64 20.19 -4.41
C ASN A 81 -19.52 18.93 -3.55
N HIS A 82 -19.26 19.12 -2.25
CA HIS A 82 -19.25 18.04 -1.29
C HIS A 82 -20.67 17.71 -0.82
N LYS A 83 -21.06 16.44 -0.94
CA LYS A 83 -22.35 15.91 -0.49
C LYS A 83 -22.12 14.86 0.57
N TRP A 84 -23.05 14.79 1.53
CA TRP A 84 -23.06 13.78 2.59
C TRP A 84 -24.14 12.75 2.32
N ILE A 85 -23.82 11.48 2.55
CA ILE A 85 -24.80 10.39 2.56
C ILE A 85 -24.70 9.63 3.88
N ASN A 86 -25.86 9.32 4.45
CA ASN A 86 -25.95 8.42 5.59
C ASN A 86 -25.80 6.98 5.10
N LEU A 87 -25.07 6.18 5.87
CA LEU A 87 -24.83 4.77 5.59
C LEU A 87 -25.33 3.94 6.78
N PRO A 88 -25.89 2.76 6.53
CA PRO A 88 -26.37 1.90 7.60
C PRO A 88 -25.20 1.38 8.44
N SER A 89 -25.48 1.08 9.70
CA SER A 89 -24.47 0.70 10.69
C SER A 89 -24.25 -0.80 10.69
N TYR A 90 -23.53 -1.28 9.69
CA TYR A 90 -23.09 -2.67 9.60
C TYR A 90 -21.61 -2.81 9.92
N ALA A 91 -21.25 -3.93 10.54
CA ALA A 91 -19.89 -4.31 10.88
C ALA A 91 -19.64 -5.78 10.52
N VAL A 92 -18.38 -6.14 10.29
CA VAL A 92 -17.91 -7.52 10.06
C VAL A 92 -18.15 -8.35 11.33
N VAL A 93 -18.81 -9.49 11.17
CA VAL A 93 -19.16 -10.41 12.27
C VAL A 93 -17.94 -11.17 12.76
N ASP A 94 -17.11 -11.65 11.83
CA ASP A 94 -15.93 -12.45 12.14
C ASP A 94 -14.65 -11.83 11.52
N PRO A 95 -13.99 -10.92 12.26
CA PRO A 95 -12.71 -10.36 11.87
C PRO A 95 -11.61 -11.42 11.66
N VAL A 96 -11.62 -12.53 12.41
CA VAL A 96 -10.61 -13.59 12.28
C VAL A 96 -10.73 -14.29 10.95
N ALA A 97 -11.95 -14.67 10.56
CA ALA A 97 -12.22 -15.29 9.27
C ALA A 97 -11.80 -14.37 8.11
N TYR A 98 -12.12 -13.08 8.19
CA TYR A 98 -11.68 -12.13 7.16
C TYR A 98 -10.16 -11.98 7.09
N LEU A 99 -9.46 -11.86 8.23
CA LEU A 99 -8.01 -11.75 8.22
C LEU A 99 -7.34 -12.99 7.61
N ASN A 100 -7.87 -14.19 7.88
CA ASN A 100 -7.40 -15.42 7.25
C ASN A 100 -7.68 -15.45 5.75
N GLN A 101 -8.86 -15.01 5.33
CA GLN A 101 -9.21 -14.88 3.92
C GLN A 101 -8.28 -13.88 3.22
N LEU A 102 -7.99 -12.74 3.82
CA LEU A 102 -7.09 -11.72 3.29
C LEU A 102 -5.69 -12.29 3.05
N ARG A 103 -5.13 -13.02 4.02
CA ARG A 103 -3.83 -13.70 3.90
C ARG A 103 -3.79 -14.66 2.71
N PHE A 104 -4.85 -15.45 2.54
CA PHE A 104 -4.97 -16.39 1.42
C PHE A 104 -5.15 -15.69 0.07
N GLN A 105 -6.03 -14.69 0.00
CA GLN A 105 -6.38 -13.99 -1.24
C GLN A 105 -5.21 -13.15 -1.78
N ILE A 106 -4.47 -12.46 -0.89
CA ILE A 106 -3.28 -11.71 -1.29
C ILE A 106 -2.27 -12.67 -1.91
N ARG A 107 -1.85 -13.69 -1.16
CA ARG A 107 -0.86 -14.68 -1.62
C ARG A 107 -1.24 -15.34 -2.95
N SER A 108 -2.50 -15.72 -3.12
CA SER A 108 -2.96 -16.41 -4.34
C SER A 108 -3.03 -15.51 -5.58
N GLN A 109 -3.17 -14.19 -5.42
CA GLN A 109 -3.35 -13.26 -6.53
C GLN A 109 -2.13 -12.38 -6.80
N THR A 110 -1.16 -12.32 -5.88
CA THR A 110 0.03 -11.49 -5.98
C THR A 110 0.76 -11.66 -7.30
N CYS A 111 1.00 -12.89 -7.79
CA CYS A 111 1.76 -13.09 -9.02
C CYS A 111 1.02 -12.57 -10.26
N ALA A 112 -0.28 -12.84 -10.35
CA ALA A 112 -1.12 -12.34 -11.44
C ALA A 112 -1.21 -10.81 -11.41
N TRP A 113 -1.35 -10.21 -10.23
CA TRP A 113 -1.32 -8.77 -10.06
C TRP A 113 0.04 -8.18 -10.46
N ALA A 114 1.15 -8.70 -9.92
CA ALA A 114 2.51 -8.22 -10.18
C ALA A 114 2.87 -8.25 -11.68
N ALA A 115 2.37 -9.25 -12.42
CA ALA A 115 2.56 -9.33 -13.87
C ALA A 115 1.91 -8.16 -14.65
N THR A 116 0.90 -7.50 -14.07
CA THR A 116 0.24 -6.32 -14.64
C THR A 116 0.86 -4.99 -14.22
N GLN A 117 1.80 -5.02 -13.27
CA GLN A 117 2.46 -3.82 -12.76
C GLN A 117 3.70 -3.44 -13.61
N GLY A 118 4.54 -2.56 -13.05
CA GLY A 118 5.74 -2.02 -13.68
C GLY A 118 6.84 -3.05 -13.91
N ARG A 119 7.95 -2.58 -14.48
CA ARG A 119 9.12 -3.41 -14.79
C ARG A 119 9.74 -4.06 -13.56
N ALA A 120 9.75 -3.37 -12.42
CA ALA A 120 10.29 -3.89 -11.18
C ALA A 120 9.52 -5.11 -10.66
N HIS A 121 8.19 -5.12 -10.75
CA HIS A 121 7.37 -6.26 -10.37
C HIS A 121 7.59 -7.46 -11.29
N LYS A 122 7.69 -7.23 -12.60
CA LYS A 122 8.00 -8.28 -13.58
C LYS A 122 9.39 -8.88 -13.37
N GLU A 123 10.37 -8.03 -13.06
CA GLU A 123 11.72 -8.48 -12.76
C GLU A 123 11.77 -9.26 -11.43
N ALA A 124 11.02 -8.83 -10.41
CA ALA A 124 10.88 -9.59 -9.18
C ALA A 124 10.27 -10.98 -9.43
N LEU A 125 9.22 -11.08 -10.25
CA LEU A 125 8.66 -12.38 -10.64
C LEU A 125 9.70 -13.28 -11.31
N ARG A 126 10.47 -12.73 -12.26
CA ARG A 126 11.55 -13.48 -12.92
C ARG A 126 12.57 -14.00 -11.91
N LEU A 127 13.04 -13.15 -10.98
CA LEU A 127 14.01 -13.51 -9.95
C LEU A 127 13.49 -14.56 -8.96
N ILE A 128 12.18 -14.55 -8.68
CA ILE A 128 11.49 -15.57 -7.88
C ILE A 128 11.45 -16.90 -8.65
N ASP A 129 11.02 -16.87 -9.91
CA ASP A 129 10.87 -18.06 -10.76
C ASP A 129 12.23 -18.75 -11.02
N THR A 130 13.32 -17.99 -11.13
CA THR A 130 14.68 -18.54 -11.25
C THR A 130 15.27 -18.99 -9.91
N GLY A 131 14.60 -18.73 -8.78
CA GLY A 131 15.09 -19.04 -7.44
C GLY A 131 16.27 -18.17 -6.96
N ILE A 132 16.57 -17.06 -7.65
CA ILE A 132 17.68 -16.14 -7.30
C ILE A 132 17.31 -15.32 -6.06
N ALA A 133 16.06 -14.87 -5.99
CA ALA A 133 15.55 -14.04 -4.90
C ALA A 133 14.10 -14.42 -4.51
N PRO A 134 13.85 -15.65 -4.01
CA PRO A 134 12.52 -16.09 -3.58
C PRO A 134 11.92 -15.19 -2.48
N GLU A 135 12.75 -14.47 -1.72
CA GLU A 135 12.31 -13.51 -0.71
C GLU A 135 11.50 -12.33 -1.28
N LEU A 136 11.62 -12.05 -2.59
CA LEU A 136 10.82 -11.00 -3.23
C LEU A 136 9.34 -11.35 -3.31
N GLN A 137 8.97 -12.63 -3.17
CA GLN A 137 7.57 -13.04 -3.11
C GLN A 137 6.84 -12.33 -1.95
N LEU A 138 7.48 -12.28 -0.78
CA LEU A 138 6.94 -11.61 0.40
C LEU A 138 6.83 -10.09 0.19
N LEU A 139 7.78 -9.50 -0.53
CA LEU A 139 7.73 -8.09 -0.89
C LEU A 139 6.57 -7.79 -1.87
N LEU A 140 6.33 -8.65 -2.85
CA LEU A 140 5.20 -8.52 -3.77
C LEU A 140 3.85 -8.72 -3.06
N GLU A 141 3.77 -9.63 -2.08
CA GLU A 141 2.57 -9.81 -1.24
C GLU A 141 2.30 -8.55 -0.40
N TYR A 142 3.33 -8.03 0.26
CA TYR A 142 3.27 -6.76 0.98
C TYR A 142 2.82 -5.62 0.06
N ASP A 143 3.42 -5.51 -1.13
CA ASP A 143 3.11 -4.43 -2.06
C ASP A 143 1.70 -4.53 -2.65
N PHE A 144 1.22 -5.75 -2.92
CA PHE A 144 -0.15 -5.96 -3.33
C PHE A 144 -1.14 -5.53 -2.24
N GLY A 145 -0.86 -5.87 -0.98
CA GLY A 145 -1.67 -5.43 0.16
C GLY A 145 -1.69 -3.91 0.33
N ARG A 146 -0.55 -3.22 0.10
CA ARG A 146 -0.49 -1.75 0.06
C ARG A 146 -1.34 -1.19 -1.04
N PHE A 147 -1.26 -1.75 -2.24
CA PHE A 147 -2.07 -1.33 -3.39
C PHE A 147 -3.56 -1.38 -3.04
N GLN A 148 -4.03 -2.44 -2.37
CA GLN A 148 -5.42 -2.53 -1.89
C GLN A 148 -5.84 -1.38 -0.98
N LYS A 149 -4.94 -0.86 -0.12
CA LYS A 149 -5.24 0.28 0.78
C LYS A 149 -5.47 1.61 0.04
N THR A 150 -4.97 1.73 -1.19
CA THR A 150 -5.07 2.97 -1.98
C THR A 150 -6.39 3.10 -2.76
N LEU A 151 -7.15 2.01 -2.83
CA LEU A 151 -8.37 1.92 -3.62
C LEU A 151 -9.62 2.19 -2.77
N SER A 152 -10.67 2.72 -3.41
CA SER A 152 -11.97 2.89 -2.75
C SER A 152 -12.73 1.57 -2.72
N ALA A 153 -13.26 1.23 -1.54
CA ALA A 153 -14.08 0.04 -1.36
C ALA A 153 -15.57 0.32 -1.64
N TYR A 154 -16.23 -0.61 -2.35
CA TYR A 154 -17.65 -0.55 -2.66
C TYR A 154 -18.25 -1.95 -2.81
N ILE A 155 -19.56 -2.05 -2.62
CA ILE A 155 -20.32 -3.31 -2.68
C ILE A 155 -20.52 -3.68 -4.16
N THR A 156 -20.26 -4.95 -4.50
CA THR A 156 -20.38 -5.52 -5.84
C THR A 156 -21.46 -6.61 -5.92
N GLY A 157 -21.70 -7.36 -4.84
CA GLY A 157 -22.68 -8.46 -4.74
C GLY A 157 -24.15 -8.05 -4.84
N SER A 158 -25.09 -9.00 -4.90
CA SER A 158 -26.52 -8.69 -5.04
C SER A 158 -27.11 -7.94 -3.82
N GLU A 159 -26.68 -8.30 -2.62
CA GLU A 159 -27.02 -7.60 -1.37
C GLU A 159 -26.38 -6.20 -1.31
N ARG A 160 -27.18 -5.17 -0.98
CA ARG A 160 -26.74 -3.76 -0.91
C ARG A 160 -26.95 -3.12 0.45
N LEU A 161 -27.51 -3.84 1.42
CA LEU A 161 -27.84 -3.33 2.76
C LEU A 161 -28.79 -2.12 2.71
N GLY A 162 -29.63 -2.03 1.68
CA GLY A 162 -30.47 -0.85 1.42
C GLY A 162 -29.72 0.41 0.97
N ILE A 163 -28.44 0.29 0.58
CA ILE A 163 -27.61 1.42 0.18
C ILE A 163 -27.80 1.72 -1.31
N GLU A 164 -28.32 2.91 -1.60
CA GLU A 164 -28.41 3.41 -2.97
C GLU A 164 -27.03 3.63 -3.61
N ARG A 165 -26.96 3.47 -4.93
CA ARG A 165 -25.75 3.78 -5.68
C ARG A 165 -25.52 5.28 -5.68
N LEU A 166 -24.26 5.68 -5.55
CA LEU A 166 -23.88 7.07 -5.78
C LEU A 166 -24.22 7.50 -7.21
N PRO A 167 -24.52 8.79 -7.42
CA PRO A 167 -24.84 9.28 -8.75
C PRO A 167 -23.65 9.12 -9.71
N LYS A 168 -23.92 9.13 -11.02
CA LYS A 168 -22.90 8.95 -12.06
C LYS A 168 -21.85 10.07 -12.09
N ASP A 169 -22.17 11.22 -11.53
CA ASP A 169 -21.28 12.39 -11.43
C ASP A 169 -20.40 12.37 -10.17
N ALA A 170 -20.50 11.35 -9.30
CA ALA A 170 -19.60 11.21 -8.17
C ALA A 170 -18.17 10.90 -8.63
N THR A 171 -17.20 11.72 -8.24
CA THR A 171 -15.83 11.67 -8.78
C THR A 171 -15.00 10.46 -8.34
N SER A 172 -15.27 9.91 -7.16
CA SER A 172 -14.46 8.83 -6.58
C SER A 172 -14.99 7.42 -6.86
N MET A 173 -16.29 7.29 -7.10
CA MET A 173 -16.96 6.00 -7.24
C MET A 173 -18.34 6.16 -7.89
N PRO A 174 -18.38 6.59 -9.17
CA PRO A 174 -19.61 6.87 -9.88
C PRO A 174 -20.45 5.60 -10.01
N ASN A 175 -21.76 5.70 -9.74
CA ASN A 175 -22.70 4.58 -9.89
C ASN A 175 -22.37 3.34 -9.03
N GLN A 176 -21.58 3.50 -7.95
CA GLN A 176 -21.23 2.40 -7.03
C GLN A 176 -21.97 2.53 -5.70
N SER A 177 -22.29 1.39 -5.08
CA SER A 177 -22.87 1.34 -3.73
C SER A 177 -21.75 1.37 -2.68
N PRO A 178 -21.63 2.42 -1.86
CA PRO A 178 -20.56 2.53 -0.87
C PRO A 178 -20.64 1.48 0.22
N LEU A 179 -19.46 1.06 0.69
CA LEU A 179 -19.34 0.19 1.83
C LEU A 179 -19.61 0.98 3.13
N PRO A 180 -20.40 0.46 4.07
CA PRO A 180 -20.51 1.00 5.42
C PRO A 180 -19.15 1.31 6.06
N ARG A 181 -19.07 2.42 6.78
CA ARG A 181 -17.80 2.95 7.30
C ARG A 181 -17.16 2.04 8.33
N MET A 182 -17.97 1.38 9.17
CA MET A 182 -17.44 0.46 10.17
C MET A 182 -16.80 -0.78 9.52
N ILE A 183 -17.43 -1.35 8.49
CA ILE A 183 -16.81 -2.42 7.67
C ILE A 183 -15.49 -1.93 7.08
N THR A 184 -15.48 -0.72 6.50
CA THR A 184 -14.26 -0.11 5.96
C THR A 184 -13.16 0.00 7.03
N ALA A 185 -13.52 0.45 8.24
CA ALA A 185 -12.59 0.61 9.36
C ALA A 185 -12.00 -0.73 9.80
N GLN A 186 -12.84 -1.74 10.02
CA GLN A 186 -12.41 -3.08 10.41
C GLN A 186 -11.48 -3.70 9.36
N CYS A 187 -11.86 -3.61 8.07
CA CYS A 187 -11.05 -4.13 6.98
C CYS A 187 -9.69 -3.44 6.86
N ASP A 188 -9.67 -2.12 7.05
CA ASP A 188 -8.45 -1.30 6.99
C ASP A 188 -7.49 -1.62 8.15
N ILE A 189 -8.00 -1.80 9.37
CA ILE A 189 -7.22 -2.21 10.56
C ILE A 189 -6.61 -3.59 10.34
N MET A 190 -7.40 -4.57 9.91
CA MET A 190 -6.91 -5.93 9.68
C MET A 190 -5.87 -5.99 8.56
N LEU A 191 -6.03 -5.18 7.50
CA LEU A 191 -5.02 -5.05 6.46
C LEU A 191 -3.75 -4.35 6.98
N THR A 192 -3.85 -3.34 7.84
CA THR A 192 -2.69 -2.74 8.53
C THR A 192 -1.93 -3.78 9.36
N GLN A 193 -2.64 -4.61 10.13
CA GLN A 193 -2.03 -5.67 10.93
C GLN A 193 -1.27 -6.68 10.04
N TYR A 194 -1.91 -7.14 8.97
CA TYR A 194 -1.25 -8.02 8.00
C TYR A 194 0.02 -7.37 7.40
N LEU A 195 -0.07 -6.12 6.94
CA LEU A 195 1.08 -5.41 6.39
C LEU A 195 2.21 -5.21 7.40
N ALA A 196 1.90 -4.96 8.66
CA ALA A 196 2.88 -4.85 9.74
C ALA A 196 3.58 -6.20 10.02
N GLU A 197 2.85 -7.33 9.95
CA GLU A 197 3.43 -8.67 10.01
C GLU A 197 4.43 -8.88 8.86
N GLN A 198 4.04 -8.55 7.62
CA GLN A 198 4.92 -8.68 6.44
C GLN A 198 6.18 -7.82 6.54
N LEU A 199 6.06 -6.57 7.01
CA LEU A 199 7.22 -5.70 7.23
C LEU A 199 8.19 -6.23 8.27
N ARG A 200 7.67 -6.80 9.36
CA ARG A 200 8.50 -7.44 10.37
C ARG A 200 9.25 -8.64 9.77
N ASP A 201 8.63 -9.39 8.87
CA ASP A 201 9.31 -10.53 8.25
C ASP A 201 10.37 -10.07 7.20
N LEU A 202 10.13 -8.95 6.51
CA LEU A 202 11.05 -8.35 5.54
C LEU A 202 12.23 -7.60 6.17
N PHE A 203 12.01 -6.88 7.28
CA PHE A 203 12.97 -5.94 7.88
C PHE A 203 13.24 -6.17 9.38
N GLY A 204 12.54 -7.11 10.02
CA GLY A 204 12.50 -7.24 11.49
C GLY A 204 13.73 -7.88 12.14
N SER A 205 14.62 -8.44 11.33
CA SER A 205 15.89 -8.98 11.78
C SER A 205 17.01 -8.55 10.85
N ALA A 206 18.22 -8.36 11.39
CA ALA A 206 19.43 -8.22 10.59
C ALA A 206 19.68 -9.46 9.70
N ASP A 207 19.09 -10.61 10.05
CA ASP A 207 19.16 -11.83 9.28
C ASP A 207 18.15 -11.94 8.12
N ALA A 208 17.19 -11.01 8.04
CA ALA A 208 16.21 -11.00 6.96
C ALA A 208 16.91 -10.89 5.61
N GLN A 209 16.50 -11.73 4.64
CA GLN A 209 17.18 -11.84 3.35
C GLN A 209 17.23 -10.50 2.63
N LEU A 210 16.13 -9.75 2.64
CA LEU A 210 16.08 -8.43 2.00
C LEU A 210 17.07 -7.43 2.63
N ILE A 211 17.27 -7.44 3.95
CA ILE A 211 18.30 -6.63 4.63
C ILE A 211 19.70 -7.05 4.17
N LYS A 212 19.98 -8.35 4.06
CA LYS A 212 21.26 -8.85 3.54
C LYS A 212 21.50 -8.40 2.10
N ARG A 213 20.47 -8.41 1.24
CA ARG A 213 20.56 -7.85 -0.12
C ARG A 213 20.86 -6.36 -0.07
N LEU A 214 20.11 -5.58 0.72
CA LEU A 214 20.27 -4.13 0.85
C LEU A 214 21.65 -3.69 1.36
N THR A 215 22.37 -4.56 2.07
CA THR A 215 23.66 -4.20 2.71
C THR A 215 24.88 -4.83 2.05
N SER A 216 24.70 -5.80 1.17
CA SER A 216 25.80 -6.52 0.51
C SER A 216 26.15 -5.94 -0.87
N ALA A 217 27.42 -5.63 -1.08
CA ALA A 217 27.93 -4.96 -2.28
C ALA A 217 28.32 -5.88 -3.45
N ASN A 218 27.80 -7.11 -3.52
CA ASN A 218 28.02 -7.95 -4.72
C ASN A 218 26.97 -7.64 -5.81
N VAL A 219 27.27 -8.04 -7.04
CA VAL A 219 26.48 -7.74 -8.23
C VAL A 219 25.03 -8.22 -8.10
N VAL A 220 24.83 -9.50 -7.75
CA VAL A 220 23.48 -10.08 -7.61
C VAL A 220 22.68 -9.39 -6.51
N ASN A 221 23.29 -9.18 -5.34
CA ASN A 221 22.63 -8.51 -4.21
C ASN A 221 22.30 -7.06 -4.53
N THR A 222 23.15 -6.37 -5.27
CA THR A 222 22.91 -5.00 -5.72
C THR A 222 21.74 -4.92 -6.69
N HIS A 223 21.68 -5.83 -7.66
CA HIS A 223 20.56 -5.91 -8.58
C HIS A 223 19.23 -6.21 -7.86
N VAL A 224 19.19 -7.28 -7.05
CA VAL A 224 18.00 -7.68 -6.28
C VAL A 224 17.54 -6.56 -5.34
N ALA A 225 18.47 -5.91 -4.64
CA ALA A 225 18.14 -4.81 -3.74
C ALA A 225 17.59 -3.58 -4.49
N TYR A 226 18.13 -3.27 -5.68
CA TYR A 226 17.63 -2.16 -6.49
C TYR A 226 16.21 -2.44 -7.03
N VAL A 227 15.93 -3.66 -7.47
CA VAL A 227 14.57 -4.11 -7.85
C VAL A 227 13.61 -3.95 -6.66
N ALA A 228 14.00 -4.41 -5.47
CA ALA A 228 13.19 -4.28 -4.27
C ALA A 228 12.92 -2.82 -3.89
N LEU A 229 13.94 -1.95 -3.96
CA LEU A 229 13.77 -0.52 -3.71
C LEU A 229 12.81 0.11 -4.72
N ARG A 230 12.90 -0.27 -6.00
CA ARG A 230 12.00 0.23 -7.03
C ARG A 230 10.54 -0.12 -6.75
N ILE A 231 10.25 -1.36 -6.31
CA ILE A 231 8.91 -1.78 -5.85
C ILE A 231 8.45 -0.94 -4.66
N LEU A 232 9.32 -0.74 -3.66
CA LEU A 232 8.99 0.06 -2.48
C LEU A 232 8.65 1.51 -2.84
N VAL A 233 9.42 2.12 -3.73
CA VAL A 233 9.20 3.48 -4.26
C VAL A 233 7.87 3.57 -4.99
N GLU A 234 7.63 2.67 -5.95
CA GLU A 234 6.41 2.69 -6.79
C GLU A 234 5.15 2.59 -5.93
N GLY A 235 5.09 1.65 -4.99
CA GLY A 235 3.93 1.59 -4.10
C GLY A 235 3.87 2.71 -3.06
N THR A 236 4.99 3.32 -2.68
CA THR A 236 4.96 4.55 -1.85
C THR A 236 4.33 5.70 -2.61
N ILE A 237 4.62 5.84 -3.91
CA ILE A 237 3.99 6.84 -4.78
C ILE A 237 2.47 6.61 -4.83
N TRP A 238 1.99 5.37 -4.95
CA TRP A 238 0.55 5.08 -4.92
C TRP A 238 -0.11 5.55 -3.62
N VAL A 239 0.53 5.28 -2.47
CA VAL A 239 0.02 5.72 -1.16
C VAL A 239 0.01 7.24 -1.05
N LEU A 240 1.05 7.92 -1.53
CA LEU A 240 1.12 9.38 -1.53
C LEU A 240 0.08 10.02 -2.46
N MET A 241 -0.17 9.42 -3.62
CA MET A 241 -1.24 9.86 -4.54
C MET A 241 -2.63 9.67 -3.94
N ASP A 242 -2.88 8.55 -3.28
CA ASP A 242 -4.14 8.33 -2.57
C ASP A 242 -4.31 9.30 -1.39
N LYS A 243 -3.23 9.57 -0.64
CA LYS A 243 -3.23 10.58 0.43
C LYS A 243 -3.57 11.97 -0.12
N GLN A 244 -2.91 12.40 -1.20
CA GLN A 244 -3.22 13.67 -1.86
C GLN A 244 -4.71 13.75 -2.24
N ARG A 245 -5.24 12.72 -2.90
CA ARG A 245 -6.65 12.65 -3.28
C ARG A 245 -7.58 12.78 -2.07
N ARG A 246 -7.29 12.07 -0.97
CA ARG A 246 -8.10 12.12 0.26
C ARG A 246 -8.02 13.48 0.94
N ASP A 247 -6.86 14.12 0.93
CA ASP A 247 -6.68 15.46 1.48
C ASP A 247 -7.51 16.49 0.74
N GLU A 248 -7.47 16.46 -0.59
CA GLU A 248 -8.31 17.32 -1.43
C GLU A 248 -9.81 17.07 -1.18
N GLN A 249 -10.22 15.81 -1.08
CA GLN A 249 -11.64 15.45 -0.85
C GLN A 249 -12.16 15.81 0.54
N ASN A 250 -11.30 15.76 1.57
CA ASN A 250 -11.69 16.01 2.96
C ASN A 250 -11.29 17.41 3.44
N ASN A 251 -10.60 18.20 2.61
CA ASN A 251 -9.99 19.48 2.98
C ASN A 251 -9.07 19.33 4.21
N THR A 252 -8.21 18.30 4.21
CA THR A 252 -7.23 18.03 5.27
C THR A 252 -5.82 18.37 4.83
N LYS A 253 -4.98 18.84 5.77
CA LYS A 253 -3.59 19.23 5.51
C LYS A 253 -2.58 18.49 6.39
N ASP A 254 -2.98 17.35 6.97
CA ASP A 254 -2.09 16.54 7.78
C ASP A 254 -0.97 15.94 6.91
N ARG A 255 0.29 16.16 7.32
CA ARG A 255 1.48 15.69 6.62
C ARG A 255 2.15 14.50 7.31
N SER A 256 1.61 14.03 8.44
CA SER A 256 2.20 12.98 9.28
C SER A 256 2.60 11.74 8.46
N LEU A 257 1.66 11.19 7.69
CA LEU A 257 1.89 10.05 6.80
C LEU A 257 2.96 10.32 5.76
N GLN A 258 2.92 11.49 5.11
CA GLN A 258 3.88 11.82 4.06
C GLN A 258 5.31 11.91 4.62
N VAL A 259 5.47 12.50 5.81
CA VAL A 259 6.76 12.60 6.51
C VAL A 259 7.26 11.21 6.90
N GLU A 260 6.39 10.34 7.42
CA GLU A 260 6.75 8.98 7.81
C GLU A 260 7.21 8.13 6.62
N LEU A 261 6.46 8.16 5.51
CA LEU A 261 6.81 7.45 4.28
C LEU A 261 8.12 7.97 3.69
N GLN A 262 8.33 9.29 3.68
CA GLN A 262 9.57 9.94 3.23
C GLN A 262 10.77 9.50 4.07
N SER A 263 10.63 9.55 5.39
CA SER A 263 11.68 9.14 6.33
C SER A 263 12.05 7.66 6.11
N SER A 264 11.05 6.79 6.00
CA SER A 264 11.25 5.36 5.76
C SER A 264 11.96 5.08 4.44
N LEU A 265 11.52 5.74 3.35
CA LEU A 265 12.10 5.57 2.02
C LEU A 265 13.53 6.10 1.94
N ASN A 266 13.77 7.30 2.47
CA ASN A 266 15.11 7.87 2.55
C ASN A 266 16.06 6.98 3.35
N SER A 267 15.60 6.38 4.45
CA SER A 267 16.42 5.50 5.28
C SER A 267 16.88 4.24 4.54
N VAL A 268 15.99 3.57 3.81
CA VAL A 268 16.34 2.34 3.07
C VAL A 268 17.20 2.63 1.84
N ILE A 269 16.93 3.73 1.11
CA ILE A 269 17.74 4.12 -0.05
C ILE A 269 19.14 4.56 0.39
N TYR A 270 19.23 5.36 1.47
CA TYR A 270 20.52 5.74 2.05
C TYR A 270 21.35 4.51 2.45
N THR A 271 20.71 3.50 3.07
CA THR A 271 21.38 2.25 3.46
C THR A 271 21.94 1.50 2.24
N PHE A 272 21.16 1.45 1.16
CA PHE A 272 21.60 0.85 -0.10
C PHE A 272 22.76 1.61 -0.74
N SER A 273 22.65 2.93 -0.88
CA SER A 273 23.68 3.78 -1.49
C SER A 273 24.99 3.73 -0.70
N ASN A 274 24.93 3.89 0.63
CA ASN A 274 26.12 3.90 1.48
C ASN A 274 26.87 2.56 1.47
N SER A 275 26.20 1.43 1.24
CA SER A 275 26.87 0.13 1.13
C SER A 275 27.49 -0.13 -0.25
N ARG A 276 27.24 0.73 -1.25
CA ARG A 276 27.70 0.59 -2.65
C ARG A 276 28.50 1.79 -3.14
N GLN A 277 28.67 2.80 -2.31
CA GLN A 277 29.43 3.98 -2.65
C GLN A 277 30.87 3.57 -3.04
N GLY A 278 31.31 4.01 -4.23
CA GLY A 278 32.62 3.68 -4.78
C GLY A 278 32.71 2.31 -5.45
N MET A 279 31.61 1.58 -5.59
CA MET A 279 31.55 0.41 -6.46
C MET A 279 31.74 0.82 -7.92
N ASP A 280 32.51 0.04 -8.68
CA ASP A 280 32.73 0.28 -10.11
C ASP A 280 31.45 -0.09 -10.90
N TYR A 281 30.76 0.94 -11.38
CA TYR A 281 29.53 0.79 -12.17
C TYR A 281 29.79 0.09 -13.51
N VAL A 282 30.94 0.31 -14.15
CA VAL A 282 31.30 -0.36 -15.40
C VAL A 282 31.46 -1.85 -15.15
N TYR A 283 32.18 -2.25 -14.10
CA TYR A 283 32.30 -3.66 -13.70
C TYR A 283 30.93 -4.26 -13.35
N PHE A 284 30.09 -3.53 -12.61
CA PHE A 284 28.73 -3.95 -12.29
C PHE A 284 27.94 -4.27 -13.55
N GLY A 285 27.89 -3.34 -14.51
CA GLY A 285 27.16 -3.50 -15.76
C GLY A 285 27.63 -4.69 -16.59
N HIS A 286 28.95 -4.91 -16.69
CA HIS A 286 29.52 -6.07 -17.40
C HIS A 286 29.26 -7.41 -16.70
N SER A 287 28.96 -7.39 -15.40
CA SER A 287 28.69 -8.59 -14.61
C SER A 287 27.22 -8.97 -14.56
N LEU A 288 26.32 -8.16 -15.12
CA LEU A 288 24.90 -8.45 -15.19
C LEU A 288 24.59 -9.52 -16.25
N THR A 289 23.53 -10.28 -16.01
CA THR A 289 22.94 -11.14 -17.04
C THR A 289 22.21 -10.27 -18.06
N SER A 290 22.02 -10.77 -19.29
CA SER A 290 21.28 -10.06 -20.34
C SER A 290 19.89 -9.61 -19.89
N ASP A 291 19.17 -10.44 -19.14
CA ASP A 291 17.85 -10.07 -18.57
C ASP A 291 17.95 -8.90 -17.59
N ALA A 292 18.95 -8.91 -16.71
CA ALA A 292 19.14 -7.84 -15.74
C ALA A 292 19.55 -6.53 -16.41
N THR A 293 20.39 -6.59 -17.45
CA THR A 293 20.73 -5.43 -18.28
C THR A 293 19.48 -4.85 -18.95
N ALA A 294 18.63 -5.70 -19.54
CA ALA A 294 17.38 -5.27 -20.16
C ALA A 294 16.44 -4.58 -19.16
N PHE A 295 16.41 -5.02 -17.91
CA PHE A 295 15.68 -4.33 -16.84
C PHE A 295 16.17 -2.88 -16.64
N TYR A 296 17.48 -2.64 -16.59
CA TYR A 296 18.04 -1.30 -16.41
C TYR A 296 17.77 -0.39 -17.62
N GLU A 297 17.94 -0.91 -18.83
CA GLU A 297 17.65 -0.18 -20.07
C GLU A 297 16.16 0.23 -20.14
N ASP A 298 15.26 -0.69 -19.80
CA ASP A 298 13.81 -0.45 -19.82
C ASP A 298 13.37 0.62 -18.81
N ILE A 299 13.90 0.61 -17.59
CA ILE A 299 13.52 1.61 -16.58
C ILE A 299 14.03 3.00 -16.93
N ASP A 300 15.22 3.11 -17.55
CA ASP A 300 15.77 4.41 -17.96
C ASP A 300 14.95 5.01 -19.11
N VAL A 301 14.45 4.17 -20.03
CA VAL A 301 13.50 4.60 -21.08
C VAL A 301 12.17 5.04 -20.48
N GLN A 302 11.61 4.26 -19.54
CA GLN A 302 10.33 4.58 -18.89
C GLN A 302 10.42 5.91 -18.12
N ASP A 303 11.51 6.13 -17.38
CA ASP A 303 11.73 7.32 -16.58
C ASP A 303 11.97 8.56 -17.46
N SER A 304 12.62 8.40 -18.62
CA SER A 304 12.85 9.48 -19.59
C SER A 304 11.56 9.96 -20.29
N GLN A 305 10.56 9.08 -20.42
CA GLN A 305 9.26 9.40 -21.03
C GLN A 305 8.25 9.97 -20.02
N ALA A 306 8.48 9.80 -18.72
CA ALA A 306 7.55 10.21 -17.69
C ALA A 306 7.60 11.74 -17.48
N SER A 307 6.71 12.48 -18.13
CA SER A 307 6.40 13.87 -17.77
C SER A 307 5.55 13.93 -16.48
N ALA A 308 6.04 13.32 -15.39
CA ALA A 308 5.31 13.30 -14.14
C ALA A 308 5.44 14.67 -13.45
N SER A 309 4.44 15.53 -13.64
CA SER A 309 4.22 16.70 -12.78
C SER A 309 3.15 16.38 -11.74
N PRO A 310 3.40 16.56 -10.44
CA PRO A 310 4.67 16.95 -9.80
C PRO A 310 5.76 15.85 -9.85
N ALA A 311 7.03 16.26 -9.79
CA ALA A 311 8.20 15.40 -9.94
C ALA A 311 8.23 14.17 -9.02
N TRP A 312 7.71 14.30 -7.79
CA TRP A 312 7.67 13.20 -6.82
C TRP A 312 6.82 12.00 -7.25
N LYS A 313 5.95 12.17 -8.27
CA LYS A 313 5.21 11.06 -8.88
C LYS A 313 6.06 10.21 -9.81
N SER A 314 7.27 10.66 -10.16
CA SER A 314 8.27 9.84 -10.83
C SER A 314 9.04 9.01 -9.81
N PRO A 315 9.18 7.68 -10.01
CA PRO A 315 10.08 6.88 -9.20
C PRO A 315 11.53 7.40 -9.17
N ARG A 316 12.00 8.01 -10.27
CA ARG A 316 13.36 8.56 -10.40
C ARG A 316 13.64 9.74 -9.46
N PHE A 317 12.59 10.44 -9.02
CA PHE A 317 12.73 11.48 -8.00
C PHE A 317 13.25 10.91 -6.68
N TRP A 318 12.75 9.73 -6.29
CA TRP A 318 13.08 9.07 -5.04
C TRP A 318 14.32 8.18 -5.16
N LEU A 319 14.42 7.43 -6.25
CA LEU A 319 15.46 6.45 -6.50
C LEU A 319 16.18 6.82 -7.79
N PRO A 320 17.33 7.53 -7.70
CA PRO A 320 18.24 7.77 -8.83
C PRO A 320 18.71 6.47 -9.49
N SER A 321 19.45 6.56 -10.60
CA SER A 321 20.00 5.34 -11.20
C SER A 321 20.86 4.61 -10.21
N VAL A 322 21.02 3.32 -10.45
CA VAL A 322 22.03 2.52 -9.78
C VAL A 322 23.44 3.13 -9.95
N GLU A 323 23.75 3.72 -11.11
CA GLU A 323 25.01 4.45 -11.36
C GLU A 323 25.15 5.63 -10.40
N ASP A 324 24.17 6.54 -10.39
CA ASP A 324 24.17 7.72 -9.52
C ASP A 324 24.31 7.32 -8.04
N LEU A 325 23.62 6.25 -7.62
CA LEU A 325 23.66 5.76 -6.23
C LEU A 325 25.00 5.12 -5.83
N MET A 326 25.80 4.69 -6.81
CA MET A 326 27.16 4.15 -6.61
C MET A 326 28.22 5.25 -6.64
N THR A 327 28.03 6.29 -7.46
CA THR A 327 29.03 7.34 -7.68
C THR A 327 28.83 8.58 -6.82
N THR A 328 27.60 8.87 -6.44
CA THR A 328 27.23 10.11 -5.74
C THR A 328 26.56 9.79 -4.40
N PRO A 329 26.94 10.48 -3.30
CA PRO A 329 26.24 10.34 -2.04
C PRO A 329 24.74 10.63 -2.21
N TYR A 330 23.89 9.72 -1.73
CA TYR A 330 22.44 9.93 -1.78
C TYR A 330 22.03 11.11 -0.88
N GLU A 331 21.30 12.06 -1.47
CA GLU A 331 20.64 13.15 -0.76
C GLU A 331 19.18 12.81 -0.47
N ALA A 332 18.78 12.92 0.80
CA ALA A 332 17.40 12.69 1.23
C ALA A 332 16.42 13.61 0.47
N LYS A 333 15.31 13.03 0.03
CA LYS A 333 14.27 13.73 -0.73
C LYS A 333 13.10 14.09 0.18
N GLU A 334 12.56 15.28 0.00
CA GLU A 334 11.39 15.76 0.72
C GLU A 334 10.33 16.30 -0.25
N ILE A 335 9.06 16.05 0.04
CA ILE A 335 7.94 16.70 -0.66
C ILE A 335 7.53 17.93 0.14
N PHE A 336 7.83 19.10 -0.40
CA PHE A 336 7.17 20.34 0.04
C PHE A 336 5.87 20.48 -0.75
N TYR A 337 4.72 20.14 -0.17
CA TYR A 337 3.45 20.61 -0.72
C TYR A 337 3.45 22.14 -0.63
N GLN A 338 3.69 22.82 -1.76
CA GLN A 338 3.25 24.21 -1.93
C GLN A 338 1.72 24.20 -1.93
N GLY A 339 1.13 25.13 -1.19
CA GLY A 339 -0.24 25.07 -0.69
C GLY A 339 -1.32 24.67 -1.71
N CYS A 340 -2.30 23.90 -1.23
CA CYS A 340 -3.68 23.99 -1.67
C CYS A 340 -4.44 24.82 -0.65
#